data_AF-A0A535AUJ9-F1
#
_entry.id   AF-A0A535AUJ9-F1
#
_cell.length_a   1.000
_cell.length_b   1.000
_cell.length_c   1.000
_cell.angle_alpha   90.00
_cell.angle_beta   90.00
_cell.angle_gamma   90.00
#
_symmetry.space_group_name_H-M   'P 1'
#
loop_
_entity.id
_entity.type
_entity.pdbx_description
1 polymer ?
#
loop_
_entity_poly.entity_id
_entity_poly.type
_entity_poly.pdbx_seq_one_letter_code
_entity_poly.pdbx_strand_id
1 'polypeptide(L)'
;MIIDAHAHYTTAPLELQAYRGRQIVDLAKPIRAKLQISDEALQRSMQGQFKRMADSGIDRLLFSPQASAMGHHFGSPSVSRYWTEACN
;
A
#
# COMPACT_ATOMS: atom_id res chain seq x y z
N MET A 1 -17.68 -20.43 0.18
CA MET A 1 -16.70 -19.39 0.49
C MET A 1 -15.77 -19.23 -0.70
N ILE A 2 -15.67 -18.02 -1.28
CA ILE A 2 -14.83 -17.65 -2.41
C ILE A 2 -13.72 -16.74 -1.89
N ILE A 3 -12.47 -17.14 -2.15
CA ILE A 3 -11.28 -16.38 -1.76
C ILE A 3 -10.55 -15.95 -3.02
N ASP A 4 -10.36 -14.64 -3.19
CA ASP A 4 -9.44 -14.11 -4.19
C ASP A 4 -8.02 -14.14 -3.60
N ALA A 5 -7.16 -14.97 -4.20
CA ALA A 5 -5.80 -15.18 -3.73
C ALA A 5 -4.83 -14.07 -4.14
N HIS A 6 -5.26 -13.11 -4.97
CA HIS A 6 -4.37 -12.10 -5.53
C HIS A 6 -5.04 -10.73 -5.62
N ALA A 7 -4.90 -9.95 -4.54
CA ALA A 7 -5.32 -8.56 -4.51
C ALA A 7 -4.21 -7.64 -3.96
N HIS A 8 -4.16 -6.43 -4.51
CA HIS A 8 -3.20 -5.39 -4.13
C HIS A 8 -3.92 -4.11 -3.71
N TYR A 9 -3.36 -3.39 -2.73
CA TYR A 9 -3.90 -2.11 -2.26
C TYR A 9 -3.53 -0.94 -3.18
N THR A 10 -4.14 -0.89 -4.37
CA THR A 10 -3.85 0.12 -5.41
C THR A 10 -4.51 1.49 -5.18
N THR A 11 -5.38 1.59 -4.18
CA THR A 11 -6.14 2.81 -3.85
C THR A 11 -5.71 3.44 -2.51
N ALA A 12 -4.57 3.03 -1.96
CA ALA A 12 -4.08 3.50 -0.67
C ALA A 12 -4.06 5.05 -0.56
N PRO A 13 -4.28 5.63 0.64
CA PRO A 13 -4.27 7.07 0.85
C PRO A 13 -2.99 7.76 0.37
N LEU A 14 -3.14 9.00 -0.12
CA LEU A 14 -2.09 9.76 -0.80
C LEU A 14 -0.85 9.99 0.08
N GLU A 15 -1.02 9.99 1.39
CA GLU A 15 0.06 10.12 2.38
C GLU A 15 1.12 9.03 2.19
N LEU A 16 0.71 7.80 1.88
CA LEU A 16 1.62 6.68 1.63
C LEU A 16 2.43 6.91 0.35
N GLN A 17 1.78 7.37 -0.73
CA GLN A 17 2.46 7.69 -2.00
C GLN A 17 3.39 8.90 -1.84
N ALA A 18 2.99 9.91 -1.08
CA ALA A 18 3.82 11.08 -0.79
C ALA A 18 5.07 10.69 0.00
N TYR A 19 4.95 9.77 0.95
CA TYR A 19 6.11 9.18 1.63
C TYR A 19 7.03 8.45 0.65
N ARG A 20 6.49 7.58 -0.21
CA ARG A 20 7.28 6.85 -1.20
C ARG A 20 8.02 7.78 -2.15
N GLY A 21 7.37 8.84 -2.64
CA GLY A 21 7.99 9.85 -3.49
C GLY A 21 9.17 10.53 -2.82
N ARG A 22 9.00 11.00 -1.57
CA ARG A 22 10.10 11.60 -0.78
C ARG A 22 11.25 10.62 -0.58
N GLN A 23 10.94 9.38 -0.27
CA GLN A 23 11.94 8.34 -0.06
C GLN A 23 12.76 8.06 -1.33
N ILE A 24 12.12 8.04 -2.51
CA ILE A 24 12.80 7.84 -3.80
C ILE A 24 13.67 9.04 -4.19
N VAL A 25 13.29 10.26 -3.79
CA VAL A 25 14.09 11.47 -4.04
C VAL A 25 15.30 11.55 -3.09
N ASP A 26 15.17 11.10 -1.84
CA ASP A 26 16.25 11.11 -0.84
C ASP A 26 16.74 9.70 -0.46
N LEU A 27 17.32 8.99 -1.45
CA LEU A 27 17.84 7.63 -1.25
C LEU A 27 19.07 7.58 -0.34
N ALA A 28 19.85 8.65 -0.26
CA ALA A 28 21.09 8.70 0.51
C ALA A 28 20.85 8.78 2.03
N LYS A 29 19.72 9.37 2.44
CA LYS A 29 19.32 9.50 3.85
C LYS A 29 17.87 9.07 4.04
N PRO A 30 17.57 7.77 3.91
CA PRO A 30 16.19 7.29 3.99
C PRO A 30 15.63 7.55 5.40
N ILE A 31 14.45 8.16 5.45
CA ILE A 31 13.73 8.45 6.70
C ILE A 31 12.57 7.46 6.84
N ARG A 32 12.32 6.98 8.06
CA ARG A 32 11.12 6.19 8.35
C ARG A 32 9.86 7.00 8.13
N ALA A 33 8.80 6.35 7.68
CA ALA A 33 7.52 7.01 7.50
C ALA A 33 6.96 7.51 8.85
N LYS A 34 6.31 8.67 8.81
CA LYS A 34 5.44 9.18 9.88
C LYS A 34 4.08 9.46 9.25
N LEU A 35 3.32 8.40 9.02
CA LEU A 35 2.00 8.48 8.39
C LEU A 35 0.94 8.73 9.44
N GLN A 36 0.05 9.68 9.18
CA GLN A 36 -1.18 9.88 9.93
C GLN A 36 -2.31 9.68 8.93
N ILE A 37 -2.88 8.49 8.93
CA ILE A 37 -3.99 8.10 8.06
C ILE A 37 -5.13 7.69 8.97
N SER A 38 -6.27 8.37 8.87
CA SER A 38 -7.44 8.05 9.71
C SER A 38 -8.18 6.82 9.22
N ASP A 39 -8.95 6.19 10.11
CA ASP A 39 -9.78 5.05 9.77
C ASP A 39 -10.83 5.40 8.70
N GLU A 40 -11.37 6.63 8.71
CA GLU A 40 -12.29 7.10 7.67
C GLU A 40 -11.60 7.21 6.31
N ALA A 41 -10.32 7.63 6.27
CA ALA A 41 -9.55 7.67 5.03
C ALA A 41 -9.29 6.26 4.49
N LEU A 42 -8.94 5.30 5.37
CA LEU A 42 -8.78 3.90 5.01
C LEU A 42 -10.09 3.30 4.49
N GLN A 43 -11.20 3.46 5.22
CA GLN A 43 -12.50 2.94 4.82
C GLN A 43 -12.96 3.51 3.47
N ARG A 44 -12.75 4.80 3.24
CA ARG A 44 -13.09 5.46 1.97
C ARG A 44 -12.27 4.89 0.81
N SER A 45 -10.97 4.69 1.01
CA SER A 45 -10.08 4.14 -0.02
C SER A 45 -10.42 2.70 -0.43
N MET A 46 -11.06 1.94 0.46
CA MET A 46 -11.45 0.55 0.24
C MET A 46 -12.82 0.37 -0.42
N GLN A 47 -13.62 1.43 -0.57
CA GLN A 47 -14.99 1.33 -1.08
C GLN A 47 -15.08 0.66 -2.46
N GLY A 48 -14.14 0.96 -3.36
CA GLY A 48 -14.09 0.30 -4.67
C GLY A 48 -13.82 -1.20 -4.58
N GLN A 49 -12.94 -1.62 -3.67
CA GLN A 49 -12.64 -3.03 -3.44
C GLN A 49 -13.82 -3.77 -2.80
N PHE A 50 -14.50 -3.16 -1.81
CA PHE A 50 -15.70 -3.73 -1.22
C PHE A 50 -16.84 -3.88 -2.21
N LYS A 51 -17.05 -2.87 -3.07
CA LYS A 51 -18.01 -2.96 -4.16
C LYS A 51 -17.68 -4.12 -5.10
N ARG A 52 -16.42 -4.25 -5.53
CA ARG A 52 -15.99 -5.35 -6.40
C ARG A 52 -16.21 -6.72 -5.74
N MET A 53 -15.91 -6.84 -4.45
CA MET A 53 -16.17 -8.07 -3.70
C MET A 53 -17.65 -8.43 -3.70
N ALA A 54 -18.54 -7.46 -3.42
CA ALA A 54 -19.98 -7.67 -3.42
C ALA A 54 -20.52 -8.03 -4.82
N ASP A 55 -20.11 -7.28 -5.85
CA ASP A 55 -20.55 -7.49 -7.24
C ASP A 55 -20.09 -8.86 -7.79
N SER A 56 -18.95 -9.38 -7.31
CA SER A 56 -18.33 -10.62 -7.79
C SER A 56 -18.55 -11.82 -6.87
N GLY A 57 -19.26 -11.65 -5.74
CA GLY A 57 -19.48 -12.71 -4.75
C GLY A 57 -18.20 -13.20 -4.03
N ILE A 58 -17.20 -12.34 -3.86
CA ILE A 58 -15.94 -12.69 -3.18
C ILE A 58 -16.09 -12.49 -1.66
N ASP A 59 -15.83 -13.53 -0.88
CA ASP A 59 -15.93 -13.46 0.59
C ASP A 59 -14.67 -12.88 1.23
N ARG A 60 -13.49 -13.22 0.71
CA ARG A 60 -12.19 -12.84 1.29
C ARG A 60 -11.16 -12.53 0.22
N LEU A 61 -10.19 -11.69 0.59
CA LEU A 61 -9.04 -11.35 -0.24
C LEU A 61 -7.77 -11.73 0.52
N LEU A 62 -6.81 -12.33 -0.18
CA LEU A 62 -5.41 -12.23 0.22
C LEU A 62 -4.88 -10.90 -0.30
N PHE A 63 -4.71 -9.96 0.62
CA PHE A 63 -4.42 -8.56 0.32
C PHE A 63 -2.96 -8.23 0.62
N SER A 64 -2.31 -7.55 -0.31
CA SER A 64 -0.88 -7.20 -0.22
C SER A 64 -0.65 -5.76 -0.71
N PRO A 65 0.53 -5.16 -0.45
CA PRO A 65 0.86 -3.85 -0.99
C PRO A 65 0.83 -3.82 -2.51
N GLN A 66 0.72 -2.62 -3.08
CA GLN A 66 0.78 -2.41 -4.51
C GLN A 66 2.12 -2.88 -5.11
N ALA A 67 2.07 -3.88 -5.99
CA ALA A 67 3.26 -4.49 -6.59
C ALA A 67 4.16 -3.47 -7.32
N SER A 68 3.57 -2.58 -8.12
CA SER A 68 4.33 -1.56 -8.86
C SER A 68 5.04 -0.55 -7.96
N ALA A 69 4.58 -0.37 -6.71
CA ALA A 69 5.20 0.53 -5.76
C ALA A 69 6.36 -0.12 -4.97
N MET A 70 6.47 -1.46 -4.98
CA MET A 70 7.54 -2.20 -4.28
C MET A 70 8.93 -1.71 -4.70
N GLY A 71 9.13 -1.46 -6.00
CA GLY A 71 10.28 -0.71 -6.53
C GLY A 71 11.63 -1.16 -5.95
N HIS A 72 11.90 -2.47 -5.92
CA HIS A 72 13.10 -3.05 -5.29
C HIS A 72 14.43 -2.57 -5.91
N HIS A 73 14.38 -1.96 -7.09
CA HIS A 73 15.54 -1.37 -7.77
C HIS A 73 15.94 0.00 -7.19
N PHE A 74 15.16 0.58 -6.27
CA PHE A 74 15.48 1.86 -5.65
C PHE A 74 16.29 1.69 -4.36
N GLY A 75 17.45 2.35 -4.32
CA GLY A 75 18.19 2.61 -3.09
C GLY A 75 18.90 1.39 -2.51
N SER A 76 18.69 1.17 -1.21
CA SER A 76 19.44 0.22 -0.38
C SER A 76 18.48 -0.67 0.44
N PRO A 77 18.98 -1.70 1.15
CA PRO A 77 18.15 -2.52 2.03
C PRO A 77 17.36 -1.70 3.08
N SER A 78 17.89 -0.57 3.57
CA SER A 78 17.16 0.30 4.49
C SER A 78 15.99 1.04 3.83
N VAL A 79 16.14 1.45 2.55
CA VAL A 79 15.02 2.02 1.76
C VAL A 79 13.91 0.99 1.62
N SER A 80 14.25 -0.23 1.20
CA SER A 80 13.30 -1.33 1.08
C SER A 80 12.62 -1.63 2.42
N ARG A 81 13.39 -1.73 3.50
CA ARG A 81 12.86 -1.98 4.85
C ARG A 81 11.85 -0.92 5.27
N TYR A 82 12.18 0.36 5.16
CA TYR A 82 11.27 1.42 5.60
C TYR A 82 10.03 1.54 4.72
N TRP A 83 10.14 1.18 3.43
CA TRP A 83 8.97 1.07 2.58
C TRP A 83 8.07 -0.09 3.02
N THR A 84 8.65 -1.28 3.24
CA THR A 84 7.93 -2.44 3.75
C THR A 84 7.24 -2.16 5.09
N GLU A 85 7.92 -1.51 6.04
CA GLU A 85 7.35 -1.12 7.34
C GLU A 85 6.20 -0.10 7.21
N ALA A 86 6.13 0.66 6.12
CA ALA A 86 5.11 1.69 5.92
C ALA A 86 3.88 1.21 5.14
N CYS A 87 4.04 0.21 4.25
CA CYS A 87 2.96 -0.23 3.35
C CYS A 87 2.36 -1.60 3.69
N ASN A 88 2.90 -2.33 4.67
CA ASN A 88 2.34 -3.58 5.22
C ASN A 88 1.80 -3.34 6.62
#